data_AF-A0A847VWN3-F1
#
_entry.id   AF-A0A847VWN3-F1
#
_cell.length_a   1.000
_cell.length_b   1.000
_cell.length_c   1.000
_cell.angle_alpha   90.00
_cell.angle_beta   90.00
_cell.angle_gamma   90.00
#
_symmetry.space_group_name_H-M   'P 1'
#
loop_
_entity.id
_entity.type
_entity.pdbx_description
1 polymer ?
#
loop_
_entity_poly.entity_id
_entity_poly.type
_entity_poly.pdbx_seq_one_letter_code
_entity_poly.pdbx_strand_id
1 'polypeptide(L)'
;MSRENLAKAKKAKNDEFYTQYVDIQKEVESYIEYNPDTFRNKIVYCNCDDPYESNFFRYFVLNFKRLGLKKLITTSYKPSPVANTLLELVAGGGQL
;
A
#
# COMPACT_ATOMS: atom_id res chain seq x y z
N MET A 1 15.06 11.60 -28.08
CA MET A 1 14.42 10.64 -27.15
C MET A 1 14.30 9.28 -27.83
N SER A 2 15.06 8.29 -27.36
CA SER A 2 15.25 6.99 -28.00
C SER A 2 14.17 5.97 -27.62
N ARG A 3 13.82 5.10 -28.57
CA ARG A 3 12.78 4.05 -28.48
C ARG A 3 12.99 3.04 -27.34
N GLU A 4 14.16 3.05 -26.72
CA GLU A 4 14.53 2.16 -25.61
C GLU A 4 13.75 2.44 -24.33
N ASN A 5 13.38 3.71 -24.09
CA ASN A 5 12.55 4.08 -22.94
C ASN A 5 11.12 3.53 -23.06
N LEU A 6 10.59 3.46 -24.28
CA LEU A 6 9.26 2.90 -24.57
C LEU A 6 9.22 1.37 -24.39
N ALA A 7 10.33 0.68 -24.61
CA ALA A 7 10.44 -0.76 -24.38
C ALA A 7 10.55 -1.12 -22.89
N LYS A 8 11.27 -0.32 -22.09
CA LYS A 8 11.31 -0.47 -20.62
C LYS A 8 9.94 -0.22 -19.99
N ALA A 9 9.22 0.80 -20.44
CA ALA A 9 7.86 1.10 -19.98
C ALA A 9 6.86 -0.03 -20.32
N LYS A 10 7.03 -0.75 -21.43
CA LYS A 10 6.19 -1.90 -21.79
C LYS A 10 6.48 -3.17 -20.97
N LYS A 11 7.68 -3.31 -20.39
CA LYS A 11 8.06 -4.46 -19.55
C LYS A 11 7.74 -4.21 -18.06
N ALA A 12 7.72 -2.94 -17.65
CA ALA A 12 7.21 -2.47 -16.36
C ALA A 12 5.67 -2.34 -16.30
N LYS A 13 4.97 -3.09 -17.17
CA LYS A 13 3.51 -3.13 -17.30
C LYS A 13 2.88 -4.07 -16.26
N ASN A 14 3.45 -4.08 -15.06
CA ASN A 14 2.85 -4.57 -13.83
C ASN A 14 2.56 -3.29 -13.04
N ASP A 15 1.33 -3.09 -12.57
CA ASP A 15 0.72 -1.80 -12.20
C ASP A 15 1.48 -0.90 -11.19
N GLU A 16 2.58 -1.36 -10.60
CA GLU A 16 3.42 -0.61 -9.66
C GLU A 16 4.28 0.51 -10.25
N PHE A 17 4.39 0.63 -11.58
CA PHE A 17 5.17 1.72 -12.18
C PHE A 17 4.58 3.11 -11.89
N TYR A 18 3.28 3.21 -11.59
CA TYR A 18 2.59 4.50 -11.41
C TYR A 18 2.58 5.04 -9.99
N THR A 19 2.99 4.26 -8.98
CA THR A 19 2.88 4.70 -7.59
C THR A 19 4.14 4.33 -6.81
N GLN A 20 5.06 5.30 -6.75
CA GLN A 20 6.24 5.16 -5.90
C GLN A 20 5.83 5.29 -4.43
N TYR A 21 6.49 4.53 -3.55
CA TYR A 21 6.27 4.63 -2.11
C TYR A 21 6.37 6.09 -1.61
N VAL A 22 7.31 6.87 -2.15
CA VAL A 22 7.52 8.27 -1.77
C VAL A 22 6.33 9.16 -2.12
N ASP A 23 5.67 8.89 -3.25
CA ASP A 23 4.52 9.67 -3.70
C ASP A 23 3.30 9.35 -2.83
N ILE A 24 3.08 8.07 -2.53
CA ILE A 24 2.04 7.61 -1.59
C ILE A 24 2.24 8.27 -0.23
N GLN A 25 3.48 8.24 0.29
CA GLN A 25 3.78 8.84 1.57
C GLN A 25 3.46 10.34 1.55
N LYS A 26 3.93 11.09 0.55
CA LYS A 26 3.67 12.54 0.47
C LYS A 26 2.17 12.85 0.43
N GLU A 27 1.41 12.11 -0.38
CA GLU A 27 -0.02 12.33 -0.51
C GLU A 27 -0.76 12.00 0.80
N VAL A 28 -0.48 10.84 1.40
CA VAL A 28 -1.14 10.43 2.66
C VAL A 28 -0.78 11.37 3.81
N GLU A 29 0.49 11.77 3.94
CA GLU A 29 0.89 12.74 4.97
C GLU A 29 0.21 14.10 4.75
N SER A 30 0.00 14.55 3.51
CA SER A 30 -0.72 15.80 3.25
C SER A 30 -2.18 15.75 3.76
N TYR A 31 -2.86 14.61 3.60
CA TYR A 31 -4.20 14.43 4.19
C TYR A 31 -4.18 14.41 5.72
N ILE A 32 -3.15 13.81 6.33
CA ILE A 32 -2.99 13.77 7.79
C ILE A 32 -2.66 15.16 8.34
N GLU A 33 -1.82 15.93 7.64
CA GLU A 33 -1.48 17.30 8.01
C GLU A 33 -2.71 18.19 7.97
N TYR A 34 -3.56 18.04 6.94
CA TYR A 34 -4.83 18.74 6.86
C TYR A 34 -5.82 18.32 7.95
N ASN A 35 -5.95 17.02 8.21
CA ASN A 35 -6.78 16.48 9.28
C ASN A 35 -6.15 15.20 9.86
N PRO A 36 -5.66 15.24 11.12
CA PRO A 36 -5.03 14.09 11.76
C PRO A 36 -5.94 12.86 11.91
N ASP A 37 -7.27 13.06 11.87
CA ASP A 37 -8.25 11.99 12.02
C ASP A 37 -8.76 11.44 10.67
N THR A 38 -8.17 11.84 9.54
CA THR A 38 -8.58 11.39 8.20
C THR A 38 -8.76 9.87 8.11
N PHE A 39 -7.84 9.11 8.71
CA PHE A 39 -7.83 7.65 8.66
C PHE A 39 -8.31 6.98 9.95
N ARG A 40 -8.55 7.74 11.03
CA ARG A 40 -8.92 7.18 12.33
C ARG A 40 -10.23 6.40 12.23
N ASN A 41 -10.20 5.15 12.70
CA ASN A 41 -11.30 4.19 12.68
C ASN A 41 -11.90 3.93 11.28
N LYS A 42 -11.17 4.27 10.21
CA LYS A 42 -11.62 4.02 8.84
C LYS A 42 -11.25 2.63 8.36
N ILE A 43 -12.01 2.17 7.37
CA ILE A 43 -11.72 0.97 6.60
C ILE A 43 -11.19 1.42 5.25
N VAL A 44 -9.97 1.03 4.89
CA VAL A 44 -9.36 1.37 3.61
C VAL A 44 -9.38 0.14 2.71
N TYR A 45 -9.77 0.33 1.46
CA TYR A 45 -9.68 -0.68 0.41
C TYR A 45 -8.44 -0.40 -0.44
N CYS A 46 -7.53 -1.37 -0.54
CA CYS A 46 -6.47 -1.38 -1.55
C CYS A 46 -6.85 -2.33 -2.68
N ASN A 47 -7.03 -1.78 -3.88
CA ASN A 47 -6.87 -2.58 -5.09
C ASN A 47 -5.37 -2.88 -5.26
N CYS A 48 -4.99 -4.15 -5.18
CA CYS A 48 -3.60 -4.53 -5.11
C CYS A 48 -3.41 -5.81 -5.93
N ASP A 49 -2.88 -5.73 -7.15
CA ASP A 49 -2.72 -6.88 -8.04
C ASP A 49 -1.86 -7.99 -7.43
N ASP A 50 -0.82 -7.63 -6.69
CA ASP A 50 -0.08 -8.49 -5.76
C ASP A 50 0.22 -7.71 -4.47
N PRO A 51 -0.24 -8.16 -3.29
CA PRO A 51 0.07 -7.51 -2.03
C PRO A 51 1.57 -7.50 -1.70
N TYR A 52 2.35 -8.46 -2.21
CA TYR A 52 3.78 -8.53 -1.93
C TYR A 52 4.60 -7.50 -2.72
N GLU A 53 4.09 -7.09 -3.87
CA GLU A 53 4.76 -6.13 -4.75
C GLU A 53 4.20 -4.70 -4.51
N SER A 54 2.95 -4.55 -4.05
CA SER A 54 2.28 -3.25 -3.94
C SER A 54 2.87 -2.31 -2.87
N ASN A 55 3.46 -1.20 -3.30
CA ASN A 55 3.89 -0.10 -2.44
C ASN A 55 2.73 0.52 -1.64
N PHE A 56 1.50 0.50 -2.18
CA PHE A 56 0.31 1.01 -1.51
C PHE A 56 -0.07 0.12 -0.33
N PHE A 57 -0.17 -1.21 -0.55
CA PHE A 57 -0.37 -2.14 0.55
C PHE A 57 0.71 -2.01 1.62
N ARG A 58 1.97 -2.01 1.19
CA ARG A 58 3.13 -1.90 2.07
C ARG A 58 3.04 -0.66 2.96
N TYR A 59 2.69 0.50 2.40
CA TYR A 59 2.54 1.72 3.19
C TYR A 59 1.44 1.58 4.25
N PHE A 60 0.23 1.16 3.86
CA PHE A 60 -0.90 1.10 4.79
C PHE A 60 -0.75 0.03 5.86
N VAL A 61 -0.12 -1.11 5.56
CA VAL A 61 0.19 -2.15 6.56
C VAL A 61 1.22 -1.65 7.57
N LEU A 62 2.35 -1.09 7.11
CA LEU A 62 3.41 -0.61 8.00
C LEU A 62 2.94 0.55 8.89
N ASN A 63 2.03 1.37 8.39
CA ASN A 63 1.49 2.52 9.09
C ASN A 63 0.12 2.25 9.75
N PHE A 64 -0.39 1.02 9.72
CA PHE A 64 -1.78 0.71 10.11
C PHE A 64 -2.18 1.29 11.47
N LYS A 65 -1.32 1.10 12.46
CA LYS A 65 -1.52 1.61 13.83
C LYS A 65 -1.32 3.11 13.93
N ARG A 66 -0.30 3.64 13.25
CA ARG A 66 -0.02 5.08 13.22
C ARG A 66 -1.20 5.86 12.65
N LEU A 67 -1.82 5.34 11.59
CA LEU A 67 -3.00 5.90 10.94
C LEU A 67 -4.30 5.67 11.72
N GLY A 68 -4.28 4.82 12.76
CA GLY A 68 -5.46 4.46 13.54
C GLY A 68 -6.54 3.76 12.73
N LEU A 69 -6.15 2.97 11.72
CA LEU A 69 -7.10 2.28 10.85
C LEU A 69 -7.84 1.17 11.58
N LYS A 70 -9.13 1.00 11.24
CA LYS A 70 -9.96 -0.09 11.76
C LYS A 70 -9.73 -1.39 11.00
N LYS A 71 -9.60 -1.30 9.66
CA LYS A 71 -9.40 -2.46 8.79
C LYS A 71 -8.78 -2.04 7.47
N LEU A 72 -7.93 -2.89 6.92
CA LEU A 72 -7.40 -2.78 5.56
C LEU A 72 -7.92 -3.98 4.77
N ILE A 73 -8.57 -3.73 3.64
CA ILE A 73 -9.11 -4.77 2.75
C ILE A 73 -8.30 -4.74 1.46
N THR A 74 -7.75 -5.88 1.05
CA THR A 74 -6.99 -5.98 -0.20
C THR A 74 -7.52 -7.09 -1.07
N THR A 75 -7.64 -6.82 -2.37
CA THR A 75 -8.02 -7.82 -3.38
C THR A 75 -6.90 -7.94 -4.40
N SER A 76 -6.50 -9.16 -4.72
CA SER A 76 -5.45 -9.50 -5.67
C SER A 76 -5.95 -10.52 -6.68
N TYR A 77 -5.51 -10.36 -7.94
CA TYR A 77 -5.90 -11.23 -9.06
C TYR A 77 -5.04 -12.50 -9.14
N LYS A 78 -3.85 -12.52 -8.54
CA LYS A 78 -3.01 -13.71 -8.45
C LYS A 78 -3.35 -14.53 -7.20
N PRO A 79 -3.14 -15.86 -7.22
CA PRO A 79 -3.23 -16.68 -6.02
C PRO A 79 -2.10 -16.28 -5.06
N SER A 80 -2.34 -15.23 -4.28
CA SER A 80 -1.48 -14.83 -3.20
C SER A 80 -1.49 -15.94 -2.14
N PRO A 81 -0.34 -16.32 -1.56
CA PRO A 81 -0.27 -17.27 -0.44
C PRO A 81 -1.20 -16.93 0.75
N VAL A 82 -1.62 -15.66 0.85
CA VAL A 82 -2.51 -15.15 1.90
C VAL A 82 -3.92 -14.78 1.40
N ALA A 83 -4.27 -15.14 0.16
CA ALA A 83 -5.59 -14.87 -0.39
C ALA A 83 -6.71 -15.51 0.45
N ASN A 84 -7.81 -14.80 0.65
CA ASN A 84 -8.95 -15.20 1.49
C ASN A 84 -8.62 -15.44 2.98
N THR A 85 -7.51 -14.92 3.47
CA THR A 85 -7.15 -14.99 4.90
C THR A 85 -7.28 -13.64 5.59
N LEU A 86 -7.55 -13.66 6.90
CA LEU A 86 -7.41 -12.47 7.76
C LEU A 86 -6.03 -12.51 8.40
N LEU A 87 -5.20 -11.53 8.08
CA LEU A 87 -3.92 -11.31 8.74
C LEU A 87 -4.15 -10.50 10.02
N GLU A 88 -3.97 -11.14 11.18
CA GLU A 88 -3.83 -10.42 12.44
C GLU A 88 -2.46 -9.76 12.50
N LEU A 89 -2.43 -8.42 12.53
CA LEU A 89 -1.19 -7.68 12.67
C LEU A 89 -0.69 -7.76 14.11
N VAL A 90 0.15 -8.75 14.41
CA VAL A 90 0.80 -8.86 15.71
C VAL A 90 1.70 -7.64 15.91
N ALA A 91 1.45 -6.92 17.01
CA ALA A 91 2.31 -5.86 17.48
C ALA A 91 3.69 -6.41 17.84
N GLY A 92 4.66 -6.35 16.93
CA GLY A 92 6.07 -6.41 17.30
C GLY A 92 6.38 -5.19 18.16
N GLY A 93 6.22 -5.33 19.47
CA GLY A 93 6.67 -4.37 20.46
C GLY A 93 8.18 -4.19 20.38
N GLY A 94 8.61 -2.95 20.55
CA GLY A 94 10.01 -2.57 20.57
C GLY A 94 10.85 -3.45 21.50
N GLN A 95 12.06 -3.71 21.07
CA GLN A 95 13.11 -4.21 21.93
C GLN A 95 13.66 -3.01 22.72
N LEU A 96 13.64 -3.15 24.05
CA LEU A 96 14.35 -2.32 25.03
C LEU A 96 15.85 -2.27 24.71
#